data_AF-W0E7N7-F1
#
_entry.id   AF-W0E7N7-F1
#
_cell.length_a   1.000
_cell.length_b   1.000
_cell.length_c   1.000
_cell.angle_alpha   90.00
_cell.angle_beta   90.00
_cell.angle_gamma   90.00
#
_symmetry.space_group_name_H-M   'P 1'
#
loop_
_entity.id
_entity.type
_entity.pdbx_description
1 polymer ?
#
loop_
_entity_poly.entity_id
_entity_poly.type
_entity_poly.pdbx_seq_one_letter_code
_entity_poly.pdbx_strand_id
1 'polypeptide(L)' 'MNSQIADLCRLIEEVREELIQLGANKPFTDPEVVKISQELDQLLNEYEFLRHDDRYEFERKWA' A
#
# COMPACT_ATOMS: atom_id res chain seq x y z
N MET A 1 1.25 12.55 12.61
CA MET A 1 1.96 11.61 11.71
C MET A 1 1.63 10.15 12.02
N ASN A 2 1.73 9.66 13.27
CA ASN A 2 1.39 8.25 13.58
C ASN A 2 -0.05 7.81 13.25
N SER A 3 -1.07 8.69 13.33
CA SER A 3 -2.46 8.30 13.01
C SER A 3 -2.64 7.97 11.53
N GLN A 4 -2.11 8.78 10.61
CA GLN A 4 -2.25 8.57 9.18
C GLN A 4 -1.57 7.28 8.73
N ILE A 5 -0.39 6.98 9.26
CA ILE A 5 0.31 5.72 8.98
C ILE A 5 -0.49 4.53 9.52
N ALA A 6 -1.08 4.64 10.72
CA ALA A 6 -1.90 3.58 11.29
C ALA A 6 -3.19 3.33 10.47
N ASP A 7 -3.84 4.39 10.02
CA ASP A 7 -5.03 4.31 9.18
C ASP A 7 -4.70 3.68 7.81
N LEU A 8 -3.56 4.07 7.23
CA LEU A 8 -3.08 3.51 5.97
C LEU A 8 -2.68 2.03 6.11
N CYS A 9 -2.05 1.64 7.23
CA CYS A 9 -1.78 0.23 7.53
C CYS A 9 -3.06 -0.60 7.62
N ARG A 10 -4.11 -0.07 8.26
CA ARG A 10 -5.41 -0.75 8.31
C ARG A 10 -5.96 -0.96 6.91
N LEU A 11 -5.97 0.09 6.08
CA LEU A 11 -6.50 0.02 4.72
C LEU A 11 -5.69 -0.94 3.83
N ILE A 12 -4.36 -0.96 3.96
CA ILE A 12 -3.49 -1.92 3.27
C ILE A 12 -3.87 -3.35 3.63
N GLU A 13 -4.16 -3.63 4.90
CA GLU A 13 -4.53 -4.98 5.32
C GLU A 13 -5.92 -5.38 4.84
N GLU A 14 -6.90 -4.47 4.89
CA GLU A 14 -8.24 -4.69 4.34
C GLU A 14 -8.19 -5.03 2.85
N VAL A 15 -7.45 -4.26 2.05
CA VAL A 15 -7.30 -4.49 0.61
C VAL A 15 -6.48 -5.75 0.31
N ARG A 16 -5.49 -6.08 1.16
CA ARG A 16 -4.72 -7.34 1.06
C ARG A 16 -5.64 -8.55 1.26
N GLU A 17 -6.49 -8.53 2.29
CA GLU A 17 -7.43 -9.61 2.55
C GLU A 17 -8.41 -9.79 1.39
N GLU A 18 -8.93 -8.69 0.84
CA GLU A 18 -9.81 -8.72 -0.33
C GLU A 18 -9.10 -9.34 -1.55
N LEU A 19 -7.86 -8.94 -1.83
CA LEU A 19 -7.07 -9.49 -2.93
C LEU A 19 -6.83 -10.99 -2.78
N ILE A 20 -6.53 -11.45 -1.56
CA ILE A 20 -6.32 -12.88 -1.27
C ILE A 20 -7.62 -13.66 -1.51
N GLN A 21 -8.75 -13.16 -1.01
CA GLN A 21 -10.05 -13.80 -1.22
C GLN A 21 -10.44 -13.85 -2.70
N LEU A 22 -10.17 -12.77 -3.44
CA LEU A 22 -10.48 -12.70 -4.85
C LEU A 22 -9.57 -13.62 -5.68
N GLY A 23 -8.27 -13.63 -5.40
CA GLY A 23 -7.29 -14.50 -6.05
C GLY A 23 -7.44 -15.98 -5.74
N ALA A 24 -8.13 -16.33 -4.64
CA ALA A 24 -8.51 -17.71 -4.36
C ALA A 24 -9.64 -18.24 -5.28
N ASN A 25 -10.47 -17.34 -5.82
CA ASN A 25 -11.66 -17.68 -6.60
C ASN A 25 -11.55 -17.32 -8.08
N LYS A 26 -10.63 -16.42 -8.45
CA LYS A 26 -10.45 -15.89 -9.80
C LYS A 26 -8.99 -16.01 -10.24
N PRO A 27 -8.71 -16.19 -11.54
CA PRO A 27 -7.34 -16.15 -12.04
C PRO A 27 -6.72 -14.77 -11.81
N PHE A 28 -5.41 -14.70 -11.60
CA PHE A 28 -4.72 -13.42 -11.37
C PHE A 28 -4.76 -12.45 -12.56
N THR A 29 -5.10 -12.94 -13.75
CA THR A 29 -5.34 -12.12 -14.94
C THR A 29 -6.75 -11.55 -15.01
N ASP A 30 -7.64 -11.93 -14.09
CA ASP A 30 -8.99 -11.39 -14.03
C ASP A 30 -8.93 -9.87 -13.79
N PRO A 31 -9.66 -9.05 -14.56
CA PRO A 31 -9.59 -7.60 -14.45
C PRO A 31 -9.88 -7.07 -13.03
N GLU A 32 -10.71 -7.76 -12.26
CA GLU A 32 -11.05 -7.38 -10.89
C GLU A 32 -9.89 -7.65 -9.95
N VAL A 33 -9.20 -8.79 -10.12
CA VAL A 33 -7.99 -9.13 -9.35
C VAL A 33 -6.85 -8.17 -9.67
N VAL A 34 -6.67 -7.83 -10.95
CA VAL A 34 -5.67 -6.84 -11.37
C VAL A 34 -5.97 -5.47 -10.77
N LYS A 35 -7.25 -5.05 -10.77
CA LYS A 35 -7.65 -3.75 -10.22
C LYS A 35 -7.33 -3.65 -8.72
N ILE A 36 -7.72 -4.64 -7.91
CA ILE A 36 -7.43 -4.64 -6.48
C ILE A 36 -5.92 -4.70 -6.22
N SER A 37 -5.18 -5.47 -7.02
CA SER A 37 -3.72 -5.50 -6.92
C SER A 37 -3.08 -4.13 -7.18
N GLN A 38 -3.62 -3.35 -8.11
CA GLN A 38 -3.14 -1.99 -8.40
C GLN A 38 -3.49 -1.02 -7.28
N GLU A 39 -4.66 -1.16 -6.66
CA GLU A 39 -5.07 -0.38 -5.50
C GLU A 39 -4.16 -0.65 -4.29
N LEU A 40 -3.85 -1.92 -4.03
CA LEU A 40 -2.89 -2.30 -2.98
C LEU A 40 -1.50 -1.69 -3.24
N ASP A 41 -1.03 -1.71 -4.47
CA ASP A 41 0.26 -1.10 -4.84
C ASP A 41 0.29 0.41 -4.58
N GLN A 42 -0.78 1.13 -4.92
CA GLN A 42 -0.91 2.56 -4.63
C GLN A 42 -0.84 2.86 -3.13
N LEU A 43 -1.53 2.08 -2.31
CA LEU A 43 -1.51 2.25 -0.85
C LEU A 43 -0.12 1.97 -0.25
N LEU A 44 0.59 0.96 -0.77
CA LEU A 44 1.95 0.66 -0.36
C LEU A 44 2.92 1.77 -0.75
N ASN A 45 2.77 2.36 -1.93
CA ASN A 45 3.56 3.51 -2.38
C ASN A 45 3.31 4.75 -1.50
N GLU A 46 2.06 5.01 -1.12
CA GLU A 46 1.72 6.10 -0.20
C GLU A 46 2.31 5.85 1.20
N TYR A 47 2.28 4.61 1.69
CA TYR A 47 2.86 4.25 2.97
C TYR A 47 4.37 4.45 2.95
N GLU A 48 5.04 4.02 1.89
CA GLU A 48 6.47 4.20 1.75
C GLU A 48 6.83 5.68 1.64
N PHE A 49 6.03 6.49 0.93
CA PHE A 49 6.20 7.94 0.88
C PHE A 49 6.07 8.57 2.26
N LEU A 50 5.00 8.28 3.02
CA LEU A 50 4.81 8.83 4.36
C LEU A 50 5.90 8.38 5.35
N ARG A 51 6.39 7.15 5.20
CA ARG A 51 7.50 6.62 5.97
C ARG A 51 8.85 7.23 5.56
N HIS A 52 9.00 7.62 4.30
CA HIS A 52 10.22 8.24 3.78
C HIS A 52 10.23 9.76 3.87
N ASP A 53 9.10 10.45 4.00
CA ASP A 53 9.06 11.88 4.29
C ASP A 53 9.75 12.18 5.64
N ASP A 54 9.66 11.24 6.61
CA ASP A 54 10.47 11.23 7.84
C ASP A 54 11.98 11.00 7.60
N ARG A 55 12.40 10.44 6.46
CA ARG A 55 13.80 10.17 6.07
C ARG A 55 14.37 11.13 5.01
N TYR A 56 13.54 11.84 4.25
CA TYR A 56 13.99 12.78 3.21
C TYR A 56 14.65 14.04 3.80
N GLU A 57 14.33 14.42 5.05
CA GLU A 57 15.12 15.44 5.76
C GLU A 57 16.55 14.97 6.12
N PHE A 58 16.77 13.65 6.29
CA PHE A 58 18.07 13.13 6.72
C PHE A 58 19.08 13.09 5.57
N GLU A 59 18.69 12.62 4.39
CA GLU A 59 19.58 12.50 3.22
C GLU A 59 19.92 13.85 2.59
N ARG A 60 19.04 14.86 2.71
CA ARG A 60 19.26 16.20 2.17
C ARG A 60 20.18 17.08 3.02
N LYS A 61 20.45 16.70 4.27
CA LYS A 61 21.31 17.44 5.22
C LYS A 61 22.79 17.02 5.13
N TRP A 62 23.10 15.92 4.44
CA TRP A 62 24.46 15.38 4.32
C TRP A 62 24.84 14.97 2.88
N ALA A 63 24.09 15.47 1.88
CA ALA A 63 24.47 15.47 0.47
C ALA A 63 24.90 16.89 0.06
#